data_AF-A0A418CI87-F1
#
_entry.id   AF-A0A418CI87-F1
#
_cell.length_a   1.000
_cell.length_b   1.000
_cell.length_c   1.000
_cell.angle_alpha   90.00
_cell.angle_beta   90.00
_cell.angle_gamma   90.00
#
_symmetry.space_group_name_H-M   'P 1'
#
loop_
_entity.id
_entity.type
_entity.pdbx_description
1 polymer ?
#
loop_
_entity_poly.entity_id
_entity_poly.type
_entity_poly.pdbx_seq_one_letter_code
_entity_poly.pdbx_strand_id
1 'polypeptide(L)'
;MALPTPVLTQGSQSSRTNFHTPRSDSTIAPLPHLTHPPCRSSSSFTTEDFFPKTGHPFPELSSILRLSNAQFQQQLLTAEAVESTAKARLAATEACVEQLDAQTRGIQAALSNLDAHHTYCLLAVLLIFIRHAHAQSDHSTLLEHFDTYVHRLGSIPLHPALASDTRLTLLDCIPLDRERDWLMSCKQSQASLEAKMDSLAASFRVLSDAITEQSSAVVSVGPSSWRHTVDEFAAKVAAISSMRDALRQNYDAVSKRVADSTQQTMDEAAASATTASMNMSFMFGSTHILEACRGLDDLFRQQADVLPNMQKADDQLKTIMNSVADAKAEAYGVVCTNLKRVSELQCNIVAFETHLGMLKDALAYQKRQFAELKHVQLLPQAYDACVVEIKRRRQYGRLFQARINEMGEAMVGMRDAEIAKREAFLREHGQHLPRDLAPGLTEKPSHCIVSMRPFDTNLPAIEEDAIDDPPNELQVLKQRCQALERQVETLQIELDEQHKAS
;
A
#
# COMPACT_ATOMS: atom_id res chain seq x y z
N MET A 1 -8.49 -16.35 -33.40
CA MET A 1 -8.47 -15.36 -32.30
C MET A 1 -7.63 -15.95 -31.17
N ALA A 2 -6.37 -15.56 -31.10
CA ALA A 2 -5.41 -16.09 -30.13
C ALA A 2 -5.46 -15.24 -28.85
N LEU A 3 -5.70 -15.90 -27.71
CA LEU A 3 -5.59 -15.32 -26.38
C LEU A 3 -4.11 -15.19 -25.98
N PRO A 4 -3.69 -14.11 -25.30
CA PRO A 4 -2.32 -13.95 -24.88
C PRO A 4 -2.03 -14.73 -23.59
N THR A 5 -0.86 -15.36 -23.58
CA THR A 5 -0.24 -16.08 -22.48
C THR A 5 0.28 -15.10 -21.41
N PRO A 6 0.17 -15.39 -20.10
CA PRO A 6 0.76 -14.53 -19.08
C PRO A 6 2.25 -14.86 -18.90
N VAL A 7 3.08 -13.83 -18.96
CA VAL A 7 4.52 -13.88 -18.67
C VAL A 7 4.72 -14.04 -17.16
N LEU A 8 5.43 -15.10 -16.78
CA LEU A 8 6.00 -15.31 -15.46
C LEU A 8 7.18 -14.36 -15.26
N THR A 9 7.02 -13.34 -14.42
CA THR A 9 8.14 -12.59 -13.83
C THR A 9 8.46 -13.16 -12.45
N GLN A 10 9.52 -13.96 -12.37
CA GLN A 10 10.20 -14.26 -11.12
C GLN A 10 11.02 -13.05 -10.65
N GLY A 11 11.03 -12.86 -9.33
CA GLY A 11 12.17 -12.25 -8.62
C GLY A 11 12.04 -10.76 -8.34
N SER A 12 11.17 -10.38 -7.39
CA SER A 12 11.41 -9.16 -6.62
C SER A 12 12.03 -9.55 -5.29
N GLN A 13 13.29 -9.13 -5.14
CA GLN A 13 14.12 -9.37 -3.98
C GLN A 13 13.55 -8.71 -2.73
N SER A 14 13.85 -9.37 -1.61
CA SER A 14 13.59 -8.98 -0.24
C SER A 14 13.91 -7.51 0.03
N SER A 15 12.89 -6.70 0.33
CA SER A 15 13.05 -5.46 1.10
C SER A 15 12.54 -5.73 2.51
N ARG A 16 13.33 -6.52 3.27
CA ARG A 16 13.32 -6.40 4.73
C ARG A 16 13.77 -4.98 5.04
N THR A 17 12.83 -4.12 5.40
CA THR A 17 13.16 -2.89 6.12
C THR A 17 13.74 -3.32 7.45
N ASN A 18 15.07 -3.35 7.52
CA ASN A 18 15.78 -3.44 8.78
C ASN A 18 15.33 -2.24 9.62
N PHE A 19 14.45 -2.49 10.59
CA PHE A 19 14.32 -1.64 11.76
C PHE A 19 15.68 -1.66 12.45
N HIS A 20 16.55 -0.74 12.05
CA HIS A 20 17.62 -0.31 12.93
C HIS A 20 16.93 0.39 14.10
N THR A 21 16.71 -0.38 15.16
CA THR A 21 16.61 0.16 16.51
C THR A 21 17.71 1.20 16.67
N PRO A 22 17.39 2.49 16.88
CA PRO A 22 18.42 3.40 17.34
C PRO A 22 18.84 2.86 18.70
N ARG A 23 20.13 2.52 18.80
CA ARG A 23 20.78 2.29 20.08
C ARG A 23 20.33 3.40 21.03
N SER A 24 19.85 2.97 22.19
CA SER A 24 19.66 3.79 23.37
C SER A 24 21.01 4.37 23.80
N ASP A 25 21.52 5.36 23.08
CA ASP A 25 22.42 6.34 23.66
C ASP A 25 21.52 7.33 24.37
N SER A 26 21.25 7.01 25.63
CA SER A 26 20.75 7.94 26.64
C SER A 26 21.78 9.05 26.83
N THR A 27 21.90 9.92 25.83
CA THR A 27 22.45 11.24 26.02
C THR A 27 21.25 12.16 25.96
N ILE A 28 20.66 12.41 27.13
CA ILE A 28 19.85 13.59 27.37
C ILE A 28 20.73 14.75 26.87
N ALA A 29 20.47 15.25 25.67
CA ALA A 29 21.04 16.52 25.26
C ALA A 29 20.52 17.50 26.32
N PRO A 30 21.40 18.13 27.11
CA PRO A 30 20.95 19.12 28.05
C PRO A 30 20.20 20.16 27.22
N LEU A 31 19.06 20.63 27.71
CA LEU A 31 18.55 21.95 27.35
C LEU A 31 19.78 22.86 27.18
N PRO A 32 19.90 23.64 26.09
CA PRO A 32 20.97 24.60 26.01
C PRO A 32 20.80 25.45 27.26
N HIS A 33 21.69 25.24 28.23
CA HIS A 33 21.86 26.15 29.33
C HIS A 33 22.13 27.44 28.59
N LEU A 34 21.11 28.31 28.58
CA LEU A 34 21.29 29.72 28.33
C LEU A 34 22.31 30.11 29.38
N THR A 35 23.57 30.01 29.00
CA THR A 35 24.67 30.66 29.68
C THR A 35 24.18 32.08 29.79
N HIS A 36 23.84 32.49 31.01
CA HIS A 36 23.70 33.88 31.33
C HIS A 36 24.83 34.60 30.59
N PRO A 37 24.53 35.64 29.78
CA PRO A 37 25.62 36.47 29.30
C PRO A 37 26.43 36.83 30.54
N PRO A 38 27.77 36.72 30.51
CA PRO A 38 28.55 36.93 31.71
C PRO A 38 28.09 38.26 32.28
N CYS A 39 27.56 38.24 33.50
CA CYS A 39 27.57 39.43 34.33
C CYS A 39 29.05 39.80 34.35
N ARG A 40 29.43 40.73 33.47
CA ARG A 40 30.71 41.40 33.56
C ARG A 40 30.66 42.03 34.94
N SER A 41 31.36 41.36 35.85
CA SER A 41 31.87 41.89 37.09
C SER A 41 32.19 43.34 36.83
N SER A 42 31.56 44.19 37.63
CA SER A 42 31.78 45.61 37.76
C SER A 42 33.22 45.96 37.39
N SER A 43 33.45 46.32 36.13
CA SER A 43 34.69 46.98 35.75
C SER A 43 34.55 48.35 36.37
N SER A 44 35.22 48.53 37.51
CA SER A 44 35.56 49.84 38.04
C SER A 44 35.92 50.74 36.87
N PHE A 45 35.03 51.66 36.54
CA PHE A 45 35.26 52.68 35.53
C PHE A 45 36.35 53.57 36.12
N THR A 46 37.61 53.23 35.88
CA THR A 46 38.73 54.08 36.26
C THR A 46 38.74 55.26 35.30
N THR A 47 38.28 56.39 35.81
CA THR A 47 38.17 57.69 35.17
C THR A 47 39.53 58.32 34.80
N GLU A 48 40.60 57.54 34.63
CA GLU A 48 41.97 58.07 34.64
C GLU A 48 42.75 58.00 33.31
N ASP A 49 42.39 57.20 32.32
CA ASP A 49 43.29 56.97 31.16
C ASP A 49 42.98 57.78 29.89
N PHE A 50 42.27 58.91 29.99
CA PHE A 50 41.93 59.72 28.81
C PHE A 50 42.05 61.24 29.01
N PHE A 51 43.17 61.75 29.57
CA PHE A 51 43.38 63.21 29.56
C PHE A 51 44.84 63.65 29.32
N PRO A 52 45.07 64.52 28.31
CA PRO A 52 46.03 65.61 28.44
C PRO A 52 45.50 66.63 29.46
N LYS A 53 46.35 67.05 30.40
CA LYS A 53 46.08 68.14 31.34
C LYS A 53 46.05 69.47 30.59
N THR A 54 44.89 69.92 30.12
CA THR A 54 44.66 71.32 29.70
C THR A 54 43.38 71.83 30.33
N GLY A 55 43.47 72.99 31.00
CA GLY A 55 42.39 73.61 31.74
C GLY A 55 41.21 73.97 30.84
N HIS A 56 40.12 73.20 30.94
CA HIS A 56 38.83 73.56 30.36
C HIS A 56 38.17 74.65 31.21
N PRO A 57 37.58 75.69 30.61
CA PRO A 57 36.62 76.52 31.31
C PRO A 57 35.43 75.64 31.70
N PHE A 58 35.02 75.62 32.97
CA PHE A 58 33.88 74.83 33.51
C PHE A 58 34.07 73.29 33.64
N PRO A 59 34.97 72.83 34.53
CA PRO A 59 35.21 71.40 34.77
C PRO A 59 33.98 70.63 35.31
N GLU A 60 33.15 71.25 36.15
CA GLU A 60 31.96 70.60 36.72
C GLU A 60 30.86 70.39 35.68
N LEU A 61 30.54 71.40 34.87
CA LEU A 61 29.48 71.29 33.86
C LEU A 61 29.87 70.35 32.71
N SER A 62 31.14 70.35 32.30
CA SER A 62 31.66 69.38 31.33
C SER A 62 31.70 67.94 31.87
N SER A 63 31.78 67.76 33.19
CA SER A 63 31.65 66.44 33.83
C SER A 63 30.21 65.91 33.80
N ILE A 64 29.21 66.81 33.93
CA ILE A 64 27.79 66.48 33.83
C ILE A 64 27.44 65.99 32.43
N LEU A 65 27.88 66.70 31.38
CA LEU A 65 27.69 66.28 29.99
C LEU A 65 28.27 64.89 29.71
N ARG A 66 29.46 64.59 30.26
CA ARG A 66 30.12 63.28 30.15
C ARG A 66 29.37 62.18 30.88
N LEU A 67 28.90 62.43 32.10
CA LEU A 67 28.13 61.47 32.89
C LEU A 67 26.80 61.14 32.20
N SER A 68 26.09 62.17 31.71
CA SER A 68 24.86 62.00 30.93
C SER A 68 25.11 61.15 29.68
N ASN A 69 26.16 61.44 28.90
CA ASN A 69 26.51 60.64 27.72
C ASN A 69 26.74 59.15 28.06
N ALA A 70 27.46 58.87 29.17
CA ALA A 70 27.68 57.51 29.64
C ALA A 70 26.37 56.80 30.06
N GLN A 71 25.42 57.52 30.65
CA GLN A 71 24.10 56.98 31.02
C GLN A 71 23.25 56.64 29.79
N PHE A 72 23.21 57.50 28.76
CA PHE A 72 22.53 57.18 27.50
C PHE A 72 23.19 55.98 26.80
N GLN A 73 24.53 55.92 26.80
CA GLN A 73 25.26 54.77 26.25
C GLN A 73 24.89 53.48 26.99
N GLN A 74 24.79 53.52 28.32
CA GLN A 74 24.38 52.38 29.12
C GLN A 74 22.95 51.93 28.78
N GLN A 75 22.01 52.87 28.64
CA GLN A 75 20.62 52.56 28.27
C GLN A 75 20.50 51.98 26.86
N LEU A 76 21.34 52.42 25.92
CA LEU A 76 21.40 51.84 24.59
C LEU A 76 21.93 50.40 24.62
N LEU A 77 23.02 50.14 25.36
CA LEU A 77 23.58 48.79 25.48
C LEU A 77 22.61 47.81 26.15
N THR A 78 21.85 48.26 27.16
CA THR A 78 20.81 47.42 27.76
C THR A 78 19.66 47.15 26.79
N ALA A 79 19.24 48.15 26.01
CA ALA A 79 18.22 47.99 24.97
C ALA A 79 18.66 47.01 23.86
N GLU A 80 19.91 47.09 23.39
CA GLU A 80 20.50 46.16 22.43
C GLU A 80 20.54 44.72 22.98
N ALA A 81 20.84 44.55 24.27
CA ALA A 81 20.80 43.24 24.92
C ALA A 81 19.38 42.66 25.04
N VAL A 82 18.39 43.50 25.38
CA VAL A 82 16.97 43.10 25.44
C VAL A 82 16.46 42.69 24.06
N GLU A 83 16.75 43.48 23.02
CA GLU A 83 16.36 43.14 21.64
C GLU A 83 17.02 41.84 21.16
N SER A 84 18.32 41.67 21.40
CA SER A 84 19.04 40.44 21.05
C SER A 84 18.39 39.22 21.72
N THR A 85 18.03 39.35 23.00
CA THR A 85 17.32 38.30 23.75
C THR A 85 15.93 38.03 23.18
N ALA A 86 15.16 39.07 22.87
CA ALA A 86 13.81 38.96 22.30
C ALA A 86 13.83 38.27 20.93
N LYS A 87 14.78 38.61 20.06
CA LYS A 87 15.01 37.94 18.77
C LYS A 87 15.38 36.46 18.94
N ALA A 88 16.26 36.15 19.88
CA ALA A 88 16.61 34.76 20.18
C ALA A 88 15.40 33.94 20.68
N ARG A 89 14.52 34.53 21.50
CA ARG A 89 13.29 33.86 21.96
C ARG A 89 12.27 33.66 20.85
N LEU A 90 12.14 34.60 19.92
CA LEU A 90 11.30 34.43 18.74
C LEU A 90 11.76 33.24 17.91
N ALA A 91 13.06 33.19 17.57
CA ALA A 91 13.63 32.07 16.81
C ALA A 91 13.46 30.71 17.52
N ALA A 92 13.62 30.67 18.85
CA ALA A 92 13.37 29.47 19.63
C ALA A 92 11.88 29.06 19.63
N THR A 93 10.97 30.02 19.67
CA THR A 93 9.52 29.79 19.63
C THR A 93 9.08 29.30 18.25
N GLU A 94 9.59 29.90 17.17
CA GLU A 94 9.37 29.45 15.78
C GLU A 94 9.80 28.00 15.61
N ALA A 95 11.02 27.65 16.01
CA ALA A 95 11.52 26.28 15.94
C ALA A 95 10.67 25.31 16.78
N CYS A 96 10.16 25.75 17.94
CA CYS A 96 9.28 24.96 18.79
C CYS A 96 7.95 24.64 18.11
N VAL A 97 7.33 25.64 17.47
CA VAL A 97 6.06 25.49 16.75
C VAL A 97 6.23 24.65 15.48
N GLU A 98 7.32 24.80 14.74
CA GLU A 98 7.64 23.94 13.60
C GLU A 98 7.79 22.47 14.00
N GLN A 99 8.46 22.21 15.13
CA GLN A 99 8.61 20.86 15.68
C GLN A 99 7.27 20.27 16.14
N LEU A 100 6.40 21.08 16.76
CA LEU A 100 5.03 20.70 17.10
C LEU A 100 4.23 20.30 15.84
N ASP A 101 4.26 21.14 14.79
CA ASP A 101 3.58 20.88 13.52
C ASP A 101 4.09 19.59 12.84
N ALA A 102 5.41 19.37 12.86
CA ALA A 102 6.02 18.14 12.36
C ALA A 102 5.57 16.90 13.15
N GLN A 103 5.49 16.98 14.49
CA GLN A 103 5.01 15.89 15.34
C GLN A 103 3.54 15.56 15.09
N THR A 104 2.69 16.58 14.98
CA THR A 104 1.26 16.42 14.67
C THR A 104 1.08 15.74 13.31
N ARG A 105 1.79 16.19 12.27
CA ARG A 105 1.77 15.52 10.95
C ARG A 105 2.27 14.08 11.03
N GLY A 106 3.32 13.83 11.82
CA GLY A 106 3.87 12.48 12.03
C GLY A 106 2.84 11.51 12.61
N ILE A 107 2.11 11.91 13.66
CA ILE A 107 1.04 11.07 14.23
C ILE A 107 -0.10 10.89 13.23
N GLN A 108 -0.54 11.97 12.56
CA GLN A 108 -1.61 11.90 11.55
C GLN A 108 -1.26 10.87 10.46
N ALA A 109 -0.02 10.87 9.97
CA ALA A 109 0.46 9.91 9.00
C ALA A 109 0.46 8.47 9.56
N ALA A 110 0.89 8.28 10.80
CA ALA A 110 0.88 6.97 11.46
C ALA A 110 -0.54 6.41 11.64
N LEU A 111 -1.51 7.26 12.02
CA LEU A 111 -2.92 6.88 12.13
C LEU A 111 -3.53 6.59 10.77
N SER A 112 -3.28 7.43 9.76
CA SER A 112 -3.77 7.19 8.40
C SER A 112 -3.22 5.87 7.83
N ASN A 113 -1.97 5.53 8.15
CA ASN A 113 -1.41 4.23 7.80
C ASN A 113 -2.13 3.09 8.54
N LEU A 114 -2.41 3.24 9.84
CA LEU A 114 -3.17 2.25 10.62
C LEU A 114 -4.57 2.02 10.03
N ASP A 115 -5.29 3.09 9.67
CA ASP A 115 -6.61 3.02 9.04
C ASP A 115 -6.56 2.31 7.67
N ALA A 116 -5.51 2.55 6.87
CA ALA A 116 -5.31 1.86 5.61
C ALA A 116 -5.11 0.35 5.80
N HIS A 117 -4.29 -0.04 6.77
CA HIS A 117 -4.10 -1.45 7.13
C HIS A 117 -5.39 -2.09 7.67
N HIS A 118 -6.14 -1.36 8.49
CA HIS A 118 -7.44 -1.81 9.00
C HIS A 118 -8.43 -2.09 7.86
N THR A 119 -8.49 -1.19 6.86
CA THR A 119 -9.36 -1.34 5.69
C THR A 119 -9.00 -2.58 4.87
N TYR A 120 -7.71 -2.83 4.65
CA TYR A 120 -7.25 -4.04 3.96
C TYR A 120 -7.63 -5.31 4.72
N CYS A 121 -7.41 -5.30 6.05
CA CYS A 121 -7.76 -6.42 6.92
C CYS A 121 -9.28 -6.68 6.90
N LEU A 122 -10.11 -5.63 6.97
CA LEU A 122 -11.58 -5.74 6.86
C LEU A 122 -12.00 -6.43 5.57
N LEU A 123 -11.44 -6.01 4.43
CA LEU A 123 -11.73 -6.63 3.14
C LEU A 123 -11.34 -8.12 3.13
N ALA A 124 -10.16 -8.46 3.66
CA ALA A 124 -9.69 -9.84 3.74
C ALA A 124 -10.59 -10.71 4.62
N VAL A 125 -11.12 -10.15 5.71
CA VAL A 125 -12.09 -10.79 6.61
C VAL A 125 -13.43 -11.01 5.89
N LEU A 126 -14.00 -9.99 5.25
CA LEU A 126 -15.26 -10.12 4.51
C LEU A 126 -15.17 -11.22 3.44
N LEU A 127 -14.06 -11.27 2.70
CA LEU A 127 -13.84 -12.28 1.67
C LEU A 127 -13.81 -13.70 2.22
N ILE A 128 -13.19 -13.94 3.39
CA ILE A 128 -13.20 -15.29 3.99
C ILE A 128 -14.61 -15.66 4.47
N PHE A 129 -15.35 -14.72 5.06
CA PHE A 129 -16.73 -14.98 5.51
C PHE A 129 -17.65 -15.33 4.34
N ILE A 130 -17.56 -14.62 3.22
CA ILE A 130 -18.33 -14.95 2.01
C ILE A 130 -17.95 -16.34 1.48
N ARG A 131 -16.65 -16.65 1.41
CA ARG A 131 -16.17 -17.97 0.95
C ARG A 131 -16.61 -19.10 1.89
N HIS A 132 -16.62 -18.84 3.19
CA HIS A 132 -17.08 -19.79 4.19
C HIS A 132 -18.59 -19.99 4.08
N ALA A 133 -19.40 -18.94 3.95
CA ALA A 133 -20.84 -19.03 3.80
C ALA A 133 -21.25 -19.86 2.56
N HIS A 134 -20.62 -19.62 1.41
CA HIS A 134 -20.85 -20.45 0.21
C HIS A 134 -20.46 -21.91 0.45
N ALA A 135 -19.27 -22.15 1.01
CA ALA A 135 -18.82 -23.52 1.31
C ALA A 135 -19.75 -24.22 2.30
N GLN A 136 -20.22 -23.50 3.33
CA GLN A 136 -21.10 -24.01 4.37
C GLN A 136 -22.45 -24.43 3.79
N SER A 137 -23.00 -23.66 2.85
CA SER A 137 -24.24 -24.03 2.15
C SER A 137 -24.07 -25.34 1.38
N ASP A 138 -23.02 -25.44 0.55
CA ASP A 138 -22.72 -26.66 -0.21
C ASP A 138 -22.47 -27.86 0.72
N HIS A 139 -21.68 -27.66 1.78
CA HIS A 139 -21.36 -28.69 2.77
C HIS A 139 -22.61 -29.16 3.52
N SER A 140 -23.48 -28.26 3.99
CA SER A 140 -24.71 -28.63 4.71
C SER A 140 -25.63 -29.47 3.84
N THR A 141 -25.83 -29.08 2.58
CA THR A 141 -26.67 -29.86 1.66
C THR A 141 -26.14 -31.27 1.44
N LEU A 142 -24.82 -31.44 1.31
CA LEU A 142 -24.19 -32.75 1.14
C LEU A 142 -24.37 -33.64 2.38
N LEU A 143 -24.26 -33.07 3.59
CA LEU A 143 -24.42 -33.81 4.84
C LEU A 143 -25.87 -34.18 5.13
N GLU A 144 -26.81 -33.27 4.87
CA GLU A 144 -28.25 -33.49 5.07
C GLU A 144 -28.80 -34.56 4.13
N HIS A 145 -28.36 -34.55 2.86
CA HIS A 145 -28.88 -35.46 1.84
C HIS A 145 -28.04 -36.73 1.66
N PHE A 146 -27.01 -36.96 2.49
CA PHE A 146 -26.12 -38.11 2.35
C PHE A 146 -26.87 -39.44 2.30
N ASP A 147 -27.77 -39.68 3.26
CA ASP A 147 -28.55 -40.93 3.31
C ASP A 147 -29.50 -41.06 2.11
N THR A 148 -30.02 -39.94 1.60
CA THR A 148 -30.82 -39.91 0.36
C THR A 148 -29.97 -40.33 -0.85
N TYR A 149 -28.72 -39.89 -0.93
CA TYR A 149 -27.79 -40.32 -1.98
C TYR A 149 -27.45 -41.81 -1.87
N VAL A 150 -27.19 -42.30 -0.66
CA VAL A 150 -26.95 -43.72 -0.39
C VAL A 150 -28.15 -44.57 -0.80
N HIS A 151 -29.36 -44.18 -0.41
CA HIS A 151 -30.59 -44.88 -0.82
C HIS A 151 -30.76 -44.89 -2.35
N ARG A 152 -30.49 -43.75 -3.01
CA ARG A 152 -30.52 -43.66 -4.47
C ARG A 152 -29.53 -44.63 -5.12
N LEU A 153 -28.31 -44.75 -4.60
CA LEU A 153 -27.32 -45.71 -5.12
C LEU A 153 -27.79 -47.16 -4.98
N GLY A 154 -28.48 -47.50 -3.90
CA GLY A 154 -29.07 -48.83 -3.71
C GLY A 154 -30.25 -49.11 -4.65
N SER A 155 -30.93 -48.07 -5.16
CA SER A 155 -32.04 -48.23 -6.11
C SER A 155 -31.59 -48.42 -7.57
N ILE A 156 -30.33 -48.13 -7.89
CA ILE A 156 -29.81 -48.20 -9.26
C ILE A 156 -29.11 -49.55 -9.47
N PRO A 157 -29.68 -50.46 -10.28
CA PRO A 157 -29.05 -51.74 -10.58
C PRO A 157 -27.86 -51.56 -11.53
N LEU A 158 -26.83 -52.40 -11.34
CA LEU A 158 -25.74 -52.52 -12.28
C LEU A 158 -26.22 -53.22 -13.56
N HIS A 159 -25.60 -52.87 -14.68
CA HIS A 159 -25.82 -53.58 -15.94
C HIS A 159 -25.43 -55.05 -15.75
N PRO A 160 -26.16 -56.04 -16.31
CA PRO A 160 -25.88 -57.46 -16.11
C PRO A 160 -24.42 -57.87 -16.39
N ALA A 161 -23.79 -57.25 -17.40
CA ALA A 161 -22.38 -57.47 -17.74
C ALA A 161 -21.36 -56.91 -16.71
N LEU A 162 -21.80 -56.05 -15.79
CA LEU A 162 -21.01 -55.45 -14.70
C LEU A 162 -21.38 -56.03 -13.33
N ALA A 163 -22.54 -56.70 -13.22
CA ALA A 163 -23.00 -57.31 -11.99
C ALA A 163 -22.19 -58.58 -11.65
N SER A 164 -22.10 -58.88 -10.36
CA SER A 164 -21.49 -60.11 -9.83
C SER A 164 -22.32 -60.61 -8.63
N ASP A 165 -22.05 -61.81 -8.14
CA ASP A 165 -22.73 -62.37 -6.96
C ASP A 165 -22.65 -61.47 -5.71
N THR A 166 -21.64 -60.60 -5.66
CA THR A 166 -21.39 -59.65 -4.56
C THR A 166 -21.73 -58.19 -4.89
N ARG A 167 -22.06 -57.87 -6.16
CA ARG A 167 -22.33 -56.49 -6.60
C ARG A 167 -23.51 -56.46 -7.54
N LEU A 168 -24.62 -55.93 -7.06
CA LEU A 168 -25.89 -55.87 -7.80
C LEU A 168 -26.31 -54.44 -8.10
N THR A 169 -25.95 -53.50 -7.23
CA THR A 169 -26.33 -52.09 -7.30
C THR A 169 -25.10 -51.18 -7.26
N LEU A 170 -25.27 -49.89 -7.58
CA LEU A 170 -24.16 -48.94 -7.47
C LEU A 170 -23.64 -48.78 -6.05
N LEU A 171 -24.49 -49.03 -5.05
CA LEU A 171 -24.10 -48.97 -3.65
C LEU A 171 -23.04 -50.04 -3.31
N ASP A 172 -23.12 -51.22 -3.93
CA ASP A 172 -22.18 -52.33 -3.68
C ASP A 172 -20.77 -52.05 -4.25
N CYS A 173 -20.63 -50.99 -5.05
CA CYS A 173 -19.35 -50.55 -5.62
C CYS A 173 -18.57 -49.59 -4.70
N ILE A 174 -19.16 -49.13 -3.58
CA ILE A 174 -18.52 -48.19 -2.66
C ILE A 174 -18.33 -48.78 -1.25
N PRO A 175 -17.25 -48.43 -0.54
CA PRO A 175 -17.04 -48.85 0.84
C PRO A 175 -17.91 -48.01 1.80
N LEU A 176 -19.19 -48.36 1.91
CA LEU A 176 -20.20 -47.55 2.61
C LEU A 176 -19.84 -47.22 4.07
N ASP A 177 -19.27 -48.17 4.82
CA ASP A 177 -18.89 -47.94 6.21
C ASP A 177 -17.80 -46.86 6.34
N ARG A 178 -16.82 -46.89 5.42
CA ARG A 178 -15.79 -45.86 5.33
C ARG A 178 -16.36 -44.49 4.98
N GLU A 179 -17.33 -44.43 4.06
CA GLU A 179 -18.01 -43.18 3.70
C GLU A 179 -18.83 -42.61 4.86
N ARG A 180 -19.43 -43.47 5.69
CA ARG A 180 -20.14 -43.05 6.91
C ARG A 180 -19.19 -42.54 7.99
N ASP A 181 -18.06 -43.21 8.20
CA ASP A 181 -17.01 -42.72 9.10
C ASP A 181 -16.48 -41.36 8.63
N TRP A 182 -16.30 -41.21 7.31
CA TRP A 182 -15.88 -39.96 6.68
C TRP A 182 -16.91 -38.85 6.85
N LEU A 183 -18.21 -39.16 6.70
CA LEU A 183 -19.32 -38.24 6.97
C LEU A 183 -19.24 -37.67 8.39
N MET A 184 -18.96 -38.51 9.39
CA MET A 184 -18.83 -38.08 10.77
C MET A 184 -17.61 -37.18 10.97
N SER A 185 -16.49 -37.49 10.33
CA SER A 185 -15.31 -36.62 10.31
C SER A 185 -15.59 -35.26 9.67
N CYS A 186 -16.31 -35.22 8.55
CA CYS A 186 -16.75 -33.99 7.89
C CYS A 186 -17.68 -33.15 8.77
N LYS A 187 -18.64 -33.75 9.47
CA LYS A 187 -19.51 -33.07 10.44
C LYS A 187 -18.70 -32.43 11.57
N GLN A 188 -17.76 -33.17 12.15
CA GLN A 188 -16.90 -32.65 13.21
C GLN A 188 -16.00 -31.51 12.71
N SER A 189 -15.43 -31.65 11.52
CA SER A 189 -14.63 -30.62 10.85
C SER A 189 -15.43 -29.34 10.57
N GLN A 190 -16.70 -29.48 10.15
CA GLN A 190 -17.63 -28.36 9.95
C GLN A 190 -17.87 -27.59 11.25
N ALA A 191 -18.27 -28.27 12.31
CA ALA A 191 -18.51 -27.65 13.61
C ALA A 191 -17.23 -26.99 14.18
N SER A 192 -16.07 -27.63 14.00
CA SER A 192 -14.80 -27.07 14.45
C SER A 192 -14.42 -25.80 13.69
N LEU A 193 -14.65 -25.76 12.37
CA LEU A 193 -14.32 -24.58 11.56
C LEU A 193 -15.30 -23.43 11.87
N GLU A 194 -16.59 -23.73 12.05
CA GLU A 194 -17.61 -22.74 12.42
C GLU A 194 -17.26 -22.05 13.74
N ALA A 195 -16.94 -22.80 14.79
CA ALA A 195 -16.49 -22.24 16.07
C ALA A 195 -15.23 -21.35 15.94
N LYS A 196 -14.31 -21.72 15.03
CA LYS A 196 -13.12 -20.89 14.75
C LYS A 196 -13.47 -19.62 13.97
N MET A 197 -14.44 -19.68 13.06
CA MET A 197 -14.93 -18.51 12.33
C MET A 197 -15.66 -17.52 13.26
N ASP A 198 -16.40 -18.02 14.25
CA ASP A 198 -17.02 -17.18 15.29
C ASP A 198 -15.95 -16.50 16.17
N SER A 199 -14.93 -17.25 16.57
CA SER A 199 -13.77 -16.70 17.29
C SER A 199 -13.03 -15.65 16.46
N LEU A 200 -12.89 -15.86 15.15
CA LEU A 200 -12.32 -14.87 14.23
C LEU A 200 -13.18 -13.59 14.18
N ALA A 201 -14.51 -13.71 14.08
CA ALA A 201 -15.41 -12.55 14.10
C ALA A 201 -15.28 -11.75 15.40
N ALA A 202 -15.24 -12.44 16.55
CA ALA A 202 -15.10 -11.80 17.85
C ALA A 202 -13.75 -11.07 17.99
N SER A 203 -12.64 -11.73 17.62
CA SER A 203 -11.31 -11.14 17.68
C SER A 203 -11.15 -9.96 16.71
N PHE A 204 -11.72 -10.04 15.51
CA PHE A 204 -11.72 -8.91 14.57
C PHE A 204 -12.51 -7.72 15.11
N ARG A 205 -13.66 -7.94 15.75
CA ARG A 205 -14.46 -6.87 16.34
C ARG A 205 -13.66 -6.12 17.41
N VAL A 206 -13.03 -6.84 18.33
CA VAL A 206 -12.19 -6.23 19.38
C VAL A 206 -11.04 -5.41 18.76
N LEU A 207 -10.37 -5.94 17.74
CA LEU A 207 -9.30 -5.22 17.04
C LEU A 207 -9.82 -3.98 16.31
N SER A 208 -10.95 -4.09 15.63
CA SER A 208 -11.60 -3.00 14.91
C SER A 208 -12.02 -1.87 15.86
N ASP A 209 -12.64 -2.21 16.98
CA ASP A 209 -13.09 -1.24 17.98
C ASP A 209 -11.88 -0.52 18.60
N ALA A 210 -10.78 -1.24 18.87
CA ALA A 210 -9.56 -0.62 19.39
C ALA A 210 -8.89 0.33 18.39
N ILE A 211 -9.00 0.07 17.09
CA ILE A 211 -8.46 0.95 16.03
C ILE A 211 -9.35 2.20 15.89
N THR A 212 -10.67 2.04 15.86
CA THR A 212 -11.59 3.18 15.72
C THR A 212 -11.55 4.11 16.94
N GLU A 213 -11.43 3.56 18.14
CA GLU A 213 -11.22 4.32 19.37
C GLU A 213 -9.92 5.16 19.28
N GLN A 214 -8.82 4.53 18.85
CA GLN A 214 -7.53 5.20 18.72
C GLN A 214 -7.53 6.32 17.67
N SER A 215 -8.19 6.11 16.53
CA SER A 215 -8.33 7.14 15.48
C SER A 215 -9.19 8.33 15.94
N SER A 216 -10.14 8.12 16.86
CA SER A 216 -10.97 9.19 17.42
C SER A 216 -10.25 10.04 18.49
N ALA A 217 -9.29 9.46 19.21
CA ALA A 217 -8.66 10.08 20.38
C ALA A 217 -7.64 11.19 20.04
N VAL A 218 -7.22 11.34 18.77
CA VAL A 218 -6.10 12.23 18.38
C VAL A 218 -6.54 13.65 17.98
N VAL A 219 -7.78 14.02 18.23
CA VAL A 219 -8.22 15.41 18.05
C VAL A 219 -7.91 16.23 19.30
N SER A 220 -6.73 16.84 19.38
CA SER A 220 -6.57 18.01 20.25
C SER A 220 -5.39 18.90 19.85
N VAL A 221 -5.73 20.17 19.59
CA VAL A 221 -4.89 21.33 19.25
C VAL A 221 -4.39 21.40 17.79
N GLY A 222 -5.09 22.21 17.00
CA GLY A 222 -4.74 22.48 15.60
C GLY A 222 -3.48 23.35 15.44
N PRO A 223 -2.64 23.08 14.42
CA PRO A 223 -1.44 23.86 14.10
C PRO A 223 -1.69 25.37 13.86
N SER A 224 -2.92 25.74 13.47
CA SER A 224 -3.31 27.13 13.20
C SER A 224 -3.30 28.00 14.46
N SER A 225 -3.61 27.45 15.63
CA SER A 225 -3.62 28.20 16.89
C SER A 225 -2.23 28.73 17.25
N TRP A 226 -1.19 27.95 17.00
CA TRP A 226 0.19 28.30 17.35
C TRP A 226 0.85 29.24 16.34
N ARG A 227 0.46 29.17 15.06
CA ARG A 227 0.94 30.15 14.06
C ARG A 227 0.57 31.58 14.43
N HIS A 228 -0.66 31.80 14.88
CA HIS A 228 -1.09 33.12 15.36
C HIS A 228 -0.27 33.60 16.58
N THR A 229 0.15 32.69 17.46
CA THR A 229 1.00 33.06 18.61
C THR A 229 2.40 33.49 18.17
N VAL A 230 2.96 32.91 17.10
CA VAL A 230 4.25 33.32 16.52
C VAL A 230 4.13 34.70 15.88
N ASP A 231 3.05 34.96 15.14
CA ASP A 231 2.81 36.28 14.53
C ASP A 231 2.70 37.38 15.60
N GLU A 232 1.98 37.12 16.70
CA GLU A 232 1.89 38.04 17.84
C GLU A 232 3.27 38.27 18.49
N PHE A 233 4.06 37.21 18.65
CA PHE A 233 5.42 37.27 19.18
C PHE A 233 6.31 38.15 18.30
N ALA A 234 6.28 37.95 16.98
CA ALA A 234 7.05 38.70 16.00
C ALA A 234 6.69 40.20 16.03
N ALA A 235 5.40 40.53 16.16
CA ALA A 235 4.94 41.92 16.28
C ALA A 235 5.51 42.61 17.54
N LYS A 236 5.57 41.90 18.68
CA LYS A 236 6.17 42.43 19.91
C LYS A 236 7.70 42.61 19.79
N VAL A 237 8.40 41.71 19.10
CA VAL A 237 9.84 41.87 18.80
C VAL A 237 10.10 43.06 17.88
N ALA A 238 9.24 43.29 16.88
CA ALA A 238 9.32 44.47 16.02
C ALA A 238 9.12 45.77 16.83
N ALA A 239 8.21 45.78 17.80
CA ALA A 239 8.03 46.91 18.71
C ALA A 239 9.27 47.17 19.59
N ILE A 240 9.90 46.12 20.13
CA ILE A 240 11.18 46.23 20.87
C ILE A 240 12.29 46.78 19.97
N SER A 241 12.38 46.34 18.71
CA SER A 241 13.37 46.83 17.75
C SER A 241 13.19 48.33 17.46
N SER A 242 11.93 48.77 17.28
CA SER A 242 11.58 50.19 17.10
C SER A 242 11.93 51.04 18.33
N MET A 243 11.68 50.54 19.54
CA MET A 243 12.07 51.21 20.79
C MET A 243 13.61 51.34 20.92
N ARG A 244 14.37 50.32 20.53
CA ARG A 244 15.84 50.37 20.49
C ARG A 244 16.35 51.37 19.47
N ASP A 245 15.75 51.42 18.27
CA ASP A 245 16.11 52.41 17.25
C ASP A 245 15.88 53.85 17.72
N ALA A 246 14.80 54.10 18.48
CA ALA A 246 14.55 55.40 19.10
C ALA A 246 15.63 55.76 20.14
N LEU A 247 16.03 54.81 21.00
CA LEU A 247 17.14 55.01 21.95
C LEU A 247 18.47 55.25 21.25
N ARG A 248 18.71 54.60 20.11
CA ARG A 248 19.91 54.81 19.29
C ARG A 248 19.96 56.22 18.71
N GLN A 249 18.85 56.69 18.13
CA GLN A 249 18.74 58.04 17.61
C GLN A 249 18.94 59.09 18.71
N ASN A 250 18.38 58.85 19.90
CA ASN A 250 18.59 59.72 21.07
C ASN A 250 20.06 59.74 21.50
N TYR A 251 20.72 58.58 21.58
CA TYR A 251 22.14 58.51 21.90
C TYR A 251 23.02 59.25 20.87
N ASP A 252 22.77 59.06 19.57
CA ASP A 252 23.51 59.73 18.51
C ASP A 252 23.31 61.26 18.59
N ALA A 253 22.09 61.72 18.92
CA ALA A 253 21.80 63.14 19.14
C ALA A 253 22.51 63.70 20.38
N VAL A 254 22.56 62.94 21.48
CA VAL A 254 23.29 63.29 22.71
C VAL A 254 24.78 63.35 22.45
N SER A 255 25.35 62.33 21.81
CA SER A 255 26.78 62.27 21.51
C SER A 255 27.20 63.41 20.58
N LYS A 256 26.37 63.74 19.58
CA LYS A 256 26.60 64.90 18.71
C LYS A 256 26.52 66.22 19.48
N ARG A 257 25.49 66.41 20.31
CA ARG A 257 25.33 67.63 21.12
C ARG A 257 26.48 67.82 22.12
N VAL A 258 26.94 66.74 22.75
CA VAL A 258 28.11 66.76 23.64
C VAL A 258 29.35 67.14 22.86
N ALA A 259 29.59 66.55 21.68
CA ALA A 259 30.72 66.89 20.81
C ALA A 259 30.68 68.36 20.34
N ASP A 260 29.52 68.82 19.83
CA ASP A 260 29.31 70.18 19.35
C ASP A 260 29.50 71.21 20.49
N SER A 261 28.97 70.92 21.69
CA SER A 261 29.16 71.78 22.87
C SER A 261 30.61 71.81 23.37
N THR A 262 31.31 70.67 23.35
CA THR A 262 32.76 70.64 23.68
C THR A 262 33.61 71.36 22.65
N GLN A 263 33.27 71.28 21.36
CA GLN A 263 34.00 71.98 20.30
C GLN A 263 33.74 73.48 20.33
N GLN A 264 32.48 73.92 20.47
CA GLN A 264 32.11 75.34 20.59
C GLN A 264 32.77 76.00 21.80
N THR A 265 32.80 75.33 22.95
CA THR A 265 33.47 75.84 24.15
C THR A 265 35.00 75.90 24.00
N MET A 266 35.62 75.00 23.23
CA MET A 266 37.05 75.04 22.89
C MET A 266 37.38 76.15 21.88
N ASP A 267 36.56 76.31 20.83
CA ASP A 267 36.74 77.33 19.79
C ASP A 267 36.54 78.75 20.37
N GLU A 268 35.59 78.94 21.28
CA GLU A 268 35.35 80.21 21.97
C GLU A 268 36.43 80.52 23.03
N ALA A 269 36.96 79.50 23.70
CA ALA A 269 38.12 79.65 24.58
C ALA A 269 39.38 80.04 23.80
N ALA A 270 39.57 79.48 22.60
CA ALA A 270 40.65 79.83 21.69
C ALA A 270 40.49 81.24 21.09
N ALA A 271 39.28 81.63 20.68
CA ALA A 271 38.98 82.96 20.14
C ALA A 271 39.10 84.08 21.20
N SER A 272 38.82 83.75 22.47
CA SER A 272 38.96 84.72 23.57
C SER A 272 40.40 84.87 24.09
N ALA A 273 41.31 83.92 23.81
CA ALA A 273 42.74 84.09 24.08
C ALA A 273 43.38 85.22 23.25
N THR A 274 42.77 85.56 22.10
CA THR A 274 43.21 86.64 21.20
C THR A 274 42.60 88.02 21.50
N THR A 275 41.60 88.13 22.38
CA THR A 275 40.91 89.41 22.67
C THR A 275 40.73 89.61 24.18
N ALA A 276 41.32 90.66 24.75
CA ALA A 276 41.51 90.88 26.18
C ALA A 276 40.24 91.21 27.02
N SER A 277 39.14 90.48 26.88
CA SER A 277 37.95 90.60 27.74
C SER A 277 37.54 89.24 28.32
N MET A 278 38.15 88.88 29.45
CA MET A 278 37.97 87.58 30.13
C MET A 278 36.54 87.35 30.68
N ASN A 279 35.73 88.39 30.91
CA ASN A 279 34.39 88.24 31.52
C ASN A 279 33.29 87.81 30.53
N MET A 280 33.40 88.15 29.24
CA MET A 280 32.36 87.82 28.25
C MET A 280 32.47 86.37 27.74
N SER A 281 33.70 85.84 27.65
CA SER A 281 33.95 84.45 27.22
C SER A 281 33.49 83.41 28.25
N PHE A 282 33.63 83.70 29.54
CA PHE A 282 33.13 82.83 30.61
C PHE A 282 31.59 82.74 30.57
N MET A 283 30.92 83.87 30.37
CA MET A 283 29.45 83.92 30.34
C MET A 283 28.87 83.16 29.13
N PHE A 284 29.46 83.29 27.94
CA PHE A 284 28.95 82.67 26.71
C PHE A 284 29.20 81.14 26.67
N GLY A 285 30.38 80.68 27.10
CA GLY A 285 30.66 79.24 27.24
C GLY A 285 29.77 78.56 28.27
N SER A 286 29.42 79.26 29.37
CA SER A 286 28.48 78.74 30.36
C SER A 286 27.04 78.62 29.85
N THR A 287 26.60 79.54 28.98
CA THR A 287 25.25 79.48 28.37
C THR A 287 25.09 78.31 27.41
N HIS A 288 26.10 78.04 26.57
CA HIS A 288 26.08 76.90 25.66
C HIS A 288 26.05 75.54 26.38
N ILE A 289 26.79 75.41 27.48
CA ILE A 289 26.77 74.18 28.28
C ILE A 289 25.43 74.01 29.01
N LEU A 290 24.84 75.09 29.54
CA LEU A 290 23.53 75.02 30.19
C LEU A 290 22.39 74.70 29.22
N GLU A 291 22.44 75.23 27.99
CA GLU A 291 21.49 74.89 26.93
C GLU A 291 21.64 73.42 26.48
N ALA A 292 22.88 72.92 26.39
CA ALA A 292 23.14 71.51 26.15
C ALA A 292 22.57 70.63 27.27
N CYS A 293 22.79 70.99 28.55
CA CYS A 293 22.24 70.28 29.71
C CYS A 293 20.70 70.28 29.72
N ARG A 294 20.04 71.42 29.44
CA ARG A 294 18.57 71.48 29.32
C ARG A 294 18.03 70.54 28.27
N GLY A 295 18.64 70.56 27.09
CA GLY A 295 18.20 69.67 26.02
C GLY A 295 18.48 68.18 26.33
N LEU A 296 19.48 67.87 27.17
CA LEU A 296 19.71 66.50 27.65
C LEU A 296 18.64 66.08 28.66
N ASP A 297 18.26 66.96 29.58
CA ASP A 297 17.17 66.70 30.53
C ASP A 297 15.83 66.44 29.81
N ASP A 298 15.56 67.17 28.74
CA ASP A 298 14.38 66.95 27.90
C ASP A 298 14.41 65.58 27.22
N LEU A 299 15.57 65.17 26.66
CA LEU A 299 15.75 63.85 26.05
C LEU A 299 15.65 62.71 27.10
N PHE A 300 16.20 62.93 28.31
CA PHE A 300 16.09 61.98 29.41
C PHE A 300 14.63 61.75 29.83
N ARG A 301 13.83 62.83 29.92
CA ARG A 301 12.40 62.74 30.21
C ARG A 301 11.63 61.99 29.12
N GLN A 302 11.98 62.22 27.85
CA GLN A 302 11.31 61.57 26.71
C GLN A 302 11.56 60.06 26.67
N GLN A 303 12.72 59.58 27.14
CA GLN A 303 13.07 58.16 27.07
C GLN A 303 12.94 57.39 28.39
N ALA A 304 12.52 58.04 29.47
CA ALA A 304 12.46 57.46 30.82
C ALA A 304 11.66 56.14 30.86
N ASP A 305 10.57 56.07 30.10
CA ASP A 305 9.68 54.90 30.05
C ASP A 305 10.04 53.88 28.98
N VAL A 306 10.95 54.20 28.06
CA VAL A 306 11.25 53.33 26.90
C VAL A 306 11.90 52.02 27.35
N LEU A 307 12.93 52.08 28.18
CA LEU A 307 13.62 50.89 28.66
C LEU A 307 12.73 50.02 29.59
N PRO A 308 11.98 50.57 30.56
CA PRO A 308 10.97 49.79 31.30
C PRO A 308 9.91 49.13 30.41
N ASN A 309 9.43 49.81 29.37
CA ASN A 309 8.46 49.25 28.43
C ASN A 309 9.06 48.12 27.59
N MET A 310 10.32 48.24 27.16
CA MET A 310 11.05 47.15 26.49
C MET A 310 11.18 45.92 27.39
N GLN A 311 11.54 46.10 28.67
CA GLN A 311 11.66 45.01 29.64
C GLN A 311 10.31 44.33 29.88
N LYS A 312 9.23 45.10 30.04
CA LYS A 312 7.88 44.56 30.19
C LYS A 312 7.43 43.77 28.96
N ALA A 313 7.75 44.24 27.76
CA ALA A 313 7.49 43.50 26.53
C ALA A 313 8.30 42.19 26.49
N ASP A 314 9.57 42.22 26.88
CA ASP A 314 10.43 41.03 26.97
C ASP A 314 9.90 39.99 27.97
N ASP A 315 9.36 40.42 29.12
CA ASP A 315 8.70 39.54 30.09
C ASP A 315 7.43 38.88 29.53
N GLN A 316 6.65 39.60 28.73
CA GLN A 316 5.52 39.02 28.01
C GLN A 316 5.98 37.97 27.00
N LEU A 317 7.04 38.28 26.23
CA LEU A 317 7.63 37.33 25.29
C LEU A 317 8.12 36.07 26.00
N LYS A 318 8.76 36.20 27.16
CA LYS A 318 9.17 35.05 27.99
C LYS A 318 7.98 34.20 28.40
N THR A 319 6.86 34.82 28.76
CA THR A 319 5.64 34.11 29.18
C THR A 319 5.04 33.32 28.02
N ILE A 320 4.96 33.89 26.82
CA ILE A 320 4.47 33.20 25.61
C ILE A 320 5.43 32.06 25.21
N MET A 321 6.74 32.30 25.24
CA MET A 321 7.73 31.25 24.91
C MET A 321 7.59 30.05 25.86
N ASN A 322 7.42 30.30 27.16
CA ASN A 322 7.23 29.23 28.14
C ASN A 322 5.93 28.45 27.89
N SER A 323 4.82 29.12 27.56
CA SER A 323 3.57 28.41 27.27
C SER A 323 3.67 27.51 26.02
N VAL A 324 4.38 27.95 24.99
CA VAL A 324 4.66 27.13 23.79
C VAL A 324 5.59 25.95 24.13
N ALA A 325 6.59 26.16 25.00
CA ALA A 325 7.48 25.10 25.46
C ALA A 325 6.72 24.04 26.30
N ASP A 326 5.83 24.47 27.18
CA ASP A 326 4.98 23.57 27.98
C ASP A 326 4.03 22.77 27.09
N ALA A 327 3.38 23.42 26.12
CA ALA A 327 2.53 22.76 25.15
C ALA A 327 3.29 21.71 24.31
N LYS A 328 4.55 22.00 23.94
CA LYS A 328 5.41 21.01 23.26
C LYS A 328 5.74 19.82 24.15
N ALA A 329 6.03 20.04 25.43
CA ALA A 329 6.33 18.96 26.35
C ALA A 329 5.11 18.03 26.54
N GLU A 330 3.91 18.59 26.66
CA GLU A 330 2.65 17.85 26.73
C GLU A 330 2.39 17.07 25.43
N ALA A 331 2.48 17.74 24.29
CA ALA A 331 2.29 17.12 22.97
C ALA A 331 3.25 15.94 22.74
N TYR A 332 4.51 16.06 23.16
CA TYR A 332 5.48 14.97 23.05
C TYR A 332 5.06 13.71 23.83
N GLY A 333 4.49 13.88 25.04
CA GLY A 333 3.94 12.78 25.83
C GLY A 333 2.78 12.08 25.12
N VAL A 334 1.88 12.87 24.52
CA VAL A 334 0.75 12.37 23.71
C VAL A 334 1.25 11.62 22.48
N VAL A 335 2.21 12.18 21.74
CA VAL A 335 2.86 11.54 20.57
C VAL A 335 3.45 10.19 20.94
N CYS A 336 4.24 10.13 22.01
CA CYS A 336 4.88 8.88 22.42
C CYS A 336 3.86 7.80 22.80
N THR A 337 2.80 8.19 23.49
CA THR A 337 1.72 7.27 23.90
C THR A 337 0.96 6.74 22.69
N ASN A 338 0.60 7.63 21.76
CA ASN A 338 -0.09 7.26 20.53
C ASN A 338 0.77 6.38 19.62
N LEU A 339 2.05 6.70 19.43
CA LEU A 339 2.95 5.88 18.60
C LEU A 339 3.15 4.48 19.16
N LYS A 340 3.27 4.35 20.50
CA LYS A 340 3.30 3.03 21.15
C LYS A 340 2.01 2.27 20.87
N ARG A 341 0.86 2.93 21.03
CA ARG A 341 -0.44 2.29 20.79
C ARG A 341 -0.65 1.88 19.33
N VAL A 342 -0.26 2.73 18.38
CA VAL A 342 -0.27 2.40 16.94
C VAL A 342 0.64 1.21 16.66
N SER A 343 1.85 1.17 17.24
CA SER A 343 2.75 0.04 17.09
C SER A 343 2.16 -1.26 17.63
N GLU A 344 1.53 -1.23 18.80
CA GLU A 344 0.83 -2.41 19.36
C GLU A 344 -0.30 -2.88 18.45
N LEU A 345 -1.14 -1.97 17.97
CA LEU A 345 -2.26 -2.29 17.07
C LEU A 345 -1.76 -2.85 15.74
N GLN A 346 -0.67 -2.31 15.18
CA GLN A 346 -0.04 -2.86 13.97
C GLN A 346 0.48 -4.28 14.21
N CYS A 347 1.13 -4.55 15.34
CA CYS A 347 1.53 -5.91 15.69
C CYS A 347 0.33 -6.86 15.81
N ASN A 348 -0.76 -6.39 16.42
CA ASN A 348 -2.00 -7.16 16.55
C ASN A 348 -2.64 -7.45 15.18
N ILE A 349 -2.62 -6.49 14.24
CA ILE A 349 -3.07 -6.69 12.86
C ILE A 349 -2.24 -7.79 12.20
N VAL A 350 -0.91 -7.74 12.27
CA VAL A 350 -0.04 -8.76 11.67
C VAL A 350 -0.28 -10.16 12.27
N ALA A 351 -0.44 -10.25 13.59
CA ALA A 351 -0.78 -11.50 14.26
C ALA A 351 -2.16 -12.03 13.82
N PHE A 352 -3.14 -11.13 13.69
CA PHE A 352 -4.48 -11.45 13.21
C PHE A 352 -4.47 -11.93 11.75
N GLU A 353 -3.70 -11.29 10.86
CA GLU A 353 -3.54 -11.70 9.47
C GLU A 353 -2.94 -13.11 9.36
N THR A 354 -2.01 -13.46 10.24
CA THR A 354 -1.45 -14.81 10.32
C THR A 354 -2.54 -15.83 10.71
N HIS A 355 -3.36 -15.50 11.71
CA HIS A 355 -4.50 -16.33 12.10
C HIS A 355 -5.52 -16.49 10.95
N LEU A 356 -5.83 -15.39 10.27
CA LEU A 356 -6.69 -15.39 9.09
C LEU A 356 -6.13 -16.29 7.98
N GLY A 357 -4.82 -16.26 7.74
CA GLY A 357 -4.13 -17.16 6.80
C GLY A 357 -4.35 -18.63 7.14
N MET A 358 -4.13 -19.02 8.40
CA MET A 358 -4.36 -20.39 8.85
C MET A 358 -5.81 -20.85 8.65
N LEU A 359 -6.79 -19.96 8.85
CA LEU A 359 -8.20 -20.30 8.63
C LEU A 359 -8.55 -20.41 7.14
N LYS A 360 -7.92 -19.63 6.26
CA LYS A 360 -8.06 -19.81 4.80
C LYS A 360 -7.60 -21.20 4.37
N ASP A 361 -6.45 -21.63 4.89
CA ASP A 361 -5.91 -22.96 4.60
C ASP A 361 -6.79 -24.07 5.19
N ALA A 362 -7.31 -23.87 6.41
CA ALA A 362 -8.26 -24.80 7.03
C ALA A 362 -9.56 -24.93 6.21
N LEU A 363 -10.10 -23.83 5.69
CA LEU A 363 -11.28 -23.85 4.81
C LEU A 363 -10.97 -24.56 3.48
N ALA A 364 -9.80 -24.33 2.90
CA ALA A 364 -9.37 -25.01 1.67
C ALA A 364 -9.19 -26.52 1.89
N TYR A 365 -8.62 -26.91 3.04
CA TYR A 365 -8.50 -28.30 3.46
C TYR A 365 -9.89 -28.93 3.63
N GLN A 366 -10.81 -28.26 4.33
CA GLN A 366 -12.18 -28.73 4.52
C GLN A 366 -12.88 -28.99 3.18
N LYS A 367 -12.77 -28.07 2.20
CA LYS A 367 -13.35 -28.29 0.86
C LYS A 367 -12.84 -29.56 0.18
N ARG A 368 -11.56 -29.92 0.39
CA ARG A 368 -11.01 -31.18 -0.13
C ARG A 368 -11.60 -32.39 0.58
N GLN A 369 -11.82 -32.32 1.89
CA GLN A 369 -12.48 -33.40 2.64
C GLN A 369 -13.90 -33.66 2.13
N PHE A 370 -14.65 -32.59 1.85
CA PHE A 370 -16.01 -32.68 1.30
C PHE A 370 -16.06 -33.12 -0.17
N ALA A 371 -14.98 -32.95 -0.93
CA ALA A 371 -14.91 -33.43 -2.31
C ALA A 371 -15.05 -34.96 -2.40
N GLU A 372 -14.54 -35.70 -1.40
CA GLU A 372 -14.69 -37.16 -1.33
C GLU A 372 -16.16 -37.56 -1.17
N LEU A 373 -16.89 -36.92 -0.25
CA LEU A 373 -18.33 -37.17 -0.07
C LEU A 373 -19.15 -36.82 -1.33
N LYS A 374 -18.67 -35.87 -2.13
CA LYS A 374 -19.31 -35.48 -3.39
C LYS A 374 -19.30 -36.62 -4.42
N HIS A 375 -18.38 -37.57 -4.32
CA HIS A 375 -18.38 -38.75 -5.19
C HIS A 375 -19.63 -39.60 -4.99
N VAL A 376 -20.14 -39.74 -3.77
CA VAL A 376 -21.38 -40.47 -3.48
C VAL A 376 -22.58 -39.83 -4.19
N GLN A 377 -22.63 -38.49 -4.22
CA GLN A 377 -23.67 -37.73 -4.92
C GLN A 377 -23.58 -37.88 -6.46
N LEU A 378 -22.36 -37.83 -7.02
CA LEU A 378 -22.13 -37.78 -8.47
C LEU A 378 -21.99 -39.15 -9.13
N LEU A 379 -21.79 -40.21 -8.36
CA LEU A 379 -21.61 -41.58 -8.87
C LEU A 379 -22.70 -42.05 -9.85
N PRO A 380 -24.01 -41.75 -9.65
CA PRO A 380 -25.03 -42.12 -10.64
C PRO A 380 -24.75 -41.56 -12.03
N GLN A 381 -24.43 -40.27 -12.13
CA GLN A 381 -24.17 -39.60 -13.40
C GLN A 381 -22.86 -40.10 -14.03
N ALA A 382 -21.84 -40.34 -13.21
CA ALA A 382 -20.57 -40.90 -13.66
C ALA A 382 -20.74 -42.33 -14.20
N TYR A 383 -21.61 -43.12 -13.58
CA TYR A 383 -21.96 -44.47 -14.04
C TYR A 383 -22.69 -44.45 -15.38
N ASP A 384 -23.70 -43.60 -15.55
CA ASP A 384 -24.43 -43.47 -16.82
C ASP A 384 -23.48 -43.11 -17.97
N ALA A 385 -22.59 -42.14 -17.74
CA ALA A 385 -21.57 -41.76 -18.71
C ALA A 385 -20.58 -42.90 -19.00
N CYS A 386 -20.21 -43.69 -17.99
CA CYS A 386 -19.33 -44.86 -18.15
C CYS A 386 -19.98 -45.93 -19.05
N VAL A 387 -21.27 -46.24 -18.84
CA VAL A 387 -22.01 -47.21 -19.66
C VAL A 387 -22.06 -46.77 -21.12
N VAL A 388 -22.37 -45.49 -21.37
CA VAL A 388 -22.37 -44.91 -22.72
C VAL A 388 -21.00 -45.01 -23.38
N GLU A 389 -19.92 -44.70 -22.64
CA GLU A 389 -18.56 -44.76 -23.17
C GLU A 389 -18.12 -46.20 -23.48
N ILE A 390 -18.53 -47.19 -22.68
CA ILE A 390 -18.29 -48.61 -22.97
C ILE A 390 -18.98 -49.01 -24.28
N LYS A 391 -20.26 -48.66 -24.45
CA LYS A 391 -21.02 -48.94 -25.68
C LYS A 391 -20.31 -48.33 -26.91
N ARG A 392 -19.90 -47.05 -26.81
CA ARG A 392 -19.21 -46.31 -27.87
C ARG A 392 -17.89 -46.97 -28.27
N ARG A 393 -17.04 -47.35 -27.31
CA ARG A 393 -15.74 -47.99 -27.59
C ARG A 393 -15.90 -49.36 -28.23
N ARG A 394 -16.90 -50.15 -27.82
CA ARG A 394 -17.20 -51.43 -28.45
C ARG A 394 -17.69 -51.27 -29.88
N GLN A 395 -18.57 -50.29 -30.13
CA GLN A 395 -19.02 -49.98 -31.48
C GLN A 395 -17.86 -49.57 -32.39
N TYR A 396 -16.97 -48.70 -31.90
CA TYR A 396 -15.76 -48.33 -32.63
C TYR A 396 -14.90 -49.57 -32.94
N GLY A 397 -14.68 -50.46 -31.97
CA GLY A 397 -13.95 -51.71 -32.18
C GLY A 397 -14.55 -52.56 -33.30
N ARG A 398 -15.88 -52.70 -33.34
CA ARG A 398 -16.59 -53.43 -34.42
C ARG A 398 -16.43 -52.76 -35.79
N LEU A 399 -16.67 -51.46 -35.87
CA LEU A 399 -16.55 -50.69 -37.12
C LEU A 399 -15.12 -50.74 -37.67
N PHE A 400 -14.13 -50.59 -36.80
CA PHE A 400 -12.73 -50.62 -37.17
C PHE A 400 -12.30 -52.02 -37.63
N GLN A 401 -12.75 -53.08 -36.96
CA GLN A 401 -12.52 -54.45 -37.41
C GLN A 401 -13.19 -54.75 -38.76
N ALA A 402 -14.42 -54.27 -38.98
CA ALA A 402 -15.11 -54.42 -40.26
C ALA A 402 -14.32 -53.75 -41.41
N ARG A 403 -13.77 -52.56 -41.19
CA ARG A 403 -12.90 -51.89 -42.18
C ARG A 403 -11.61 -52.65 -42.47
N ILE A 404 -11.01 -53.27 -41.47
CA ILE A 404 -9.83 -54.12 -41.68
C ILE A 404 -10.17 -55.35 -42.53
N ASN A 405 -11.32 -55.97 -42.27
CA ASN A 405 -11.80 -57.11 -43.05
C ASN A 405 -12.06 -56.72 -44.51
N GLU A 406 -12.75 -55.58 -44.74
CA GLU A 406 -12.99 -55.05 -46.10
C GLU A 406 -11.67 -54.77 -46.85
N MET A 407 -10.67 -54.21 -46.16
CA MET A 407 -9.34 -54.02 -46.75
C MET A 407 -8.67 -55.35 -47.08
N GLY A 408 -8.79 -56.36 -46.20
CA GLY A 408 -8.33 -57.72 -46.46
C GLY A 408 -8.98 -58.33 -47.69
N GLU A 409 -10.31 -58.22 -47.81
CA GLU A 409 -11.09 -58.71 -48.96
C GLU A 409 -10.70 -58.00 -50.27
N ALA A 410 -10.50 -56.68 -50.23
CA ALA A 410 -10.04 -55.92 -51.39
C ALA A 410 -8.65 -56.37 -51.87
N MET A 411 -7.72 -56.66 -50.95
CA MET A 411 -6.39 -57.18 -51.29
C MET A 411 -6.45 -58.60 -51.87
N VAL A 412 -7.35 -59.45 -51.36
CA VAL A 412 -7.61 -60.78 -51.93
C VAL A 412 -8.19 -60.65 -53.35
N GLY A 413 -9.19 -59.79 -53.55
CA GLY A 413 -9.78 -59.56 -54.87
C GLY A 413 -8.78 -59.03 -55.90
N MET A 414 -7.89 -58.10 -55.51
CA MET A 414 -6.83 -57.59 -56.38
C MET A 414 -5.86 -58.71 -56.80
N ARG A 415 -5.48 -59.58 -55.85
CA ARG A 415 -4.62 -60.72 -56.11
C ARG A 415 -5.27 -61.71 -57.09
N ASP A 416 -6.54 -62.04 -56.89
CA ASP A 416 -7.25 -63.00 -57.73
C ASP A 416 -7.43 -62.47 -59.17
N ALA A 417 -7.70 -61.17 -59.32
CA ALA A 417 -7.73 -60.51 -60.62
C ALA A 417 -6.37 -60.55 -61.35
N GLU A 418 -5.26 -60.36 -60.63
CA GLU A 418 -3.90 -60.48 -61.20
C GLU A 418 -3.56 -61.93 -61.57
N ILE A 419 -3.93 -62.90 -60.73
CA ILE A 419 -3.77 -64.33 -61.05
C ILE A 419 -4.53 -64.68 -62.31
N ALA A 420 -5.79 -64.24 -62.44
CA ALA A 420 -6.59 -64.48 -63.63
C ALA A 420 -5.94 -63.91 -64.90
N LYS A 421 -5.33 -62.72 -64.83
CA LYS A 421 -4.56 -62.12 -65.94
C LYS A 421 -3.32 -62.93 -66.28
N ARG A 422 -2.52 -63.34 -65.28
CA ARG A 422 -1.32 -64.18 -65.51
C ARG A 422 -1.69 -65.53 -66.12
N GLU A 423 -2.74 -66.17 -65.64
CA GLU A 423 -3.23 -67.43 -66.17
C GLU A 423 -3.79 -67.28 -67.58
N ALA A 424 -4.48 -66.18 -67.88
CA ALA A 424 -4.95 -65.87 -69.24
C ALA A 424 -3.78 -65.69 -70.21
N PHE A 425 -2.78 -64.89 -69.83
CA PHE A 425 -1.57 -64.68 -70.63
C PHE A 425 -0.84 -66.00 -70.92
N LEU A 426 -0.64 -66.83 -69.89
CA LEU A 426 0.04 -68.13 -70.04
C LEU A 426 -0.77 -69.08 -70.93
N ARG A 427 -2.10 -69.04 -70.86
CA ARG A 427 -2.97 -69.86 -71.70
C ARG A 427 -2.92 -69.45 -73.17
N GLU A 428 -2.90 -68.14 -73.44
CA GLU A 428 -2.94 -67.61 -74.80
C GLU A 428 -1.57 -67.61 -75.50
N HIS A 429 -0.51 -67.22 -74.79
CA HIS A 429 0.82 -67.00 -75.38
C HIS A 429 1.89 -67.96 -74.86
N GLY A 430 1.68 -68.61 -73.70
CA GLY A 430 2.71 -69.39 -73.02
C GLY A 430 3.27 -70.56 -73.83
N GLN A 431 2.47 -71.18 -74.71
CA GLN A 431 2.92 -72.28 -75.57
C GLN A 431 3.96 -71.86 -76.63
N HIS A 432 4.03 -70.57 -76.94
CA HIS A 432 4.94 -70.02 -77.95
C HIS A 432 6.23 -69.44 -77.34
N LEU A 433 6.35 -69.41 -76.01
CA LEU A 433 7.49 -68.84 -75.29
C LEU A 433 8.46 -69.94 -74.82
N PRO A 434 9.77 -69.81 -75.05
CA PRO A 434 10.78 -70.69 -74.46
C PRO A 434 10.73 -70.63 -72.92
N ARG A 435 10.91 -71.79 -72.27
CA ARG A 435 10.79 -71.92 -70.80
C ARG A 435 11.85 -71.15 -70.02
N ASP A 436 12.98 -70.85 -70.63
CA ASP A 436 14.13 -70.15 -70.06
C ASP A 436 14.11 -68.64 -70.29
N LEU A 437 13.19 -68.12 -71.11
CA LEU A 437 13.12 -66.70 -71.45
C LEU A 437 12.85 -65.82 -70.22
N ALA A 438 11.93 -66.25 -69.34
CA ALA A 438 11.57 -65.53 -68.12
C ALA A 438 11.04 -66.50 -67.03
N PRO A 439 11.90 -67.03 -66.13
CA PRO A 439 11.54 -68.07 -65.16
C PRO A 439 10.43 -67.71 -64.16
N GLY A 440 10.23 -66.43 -63.87
CA GLY A 440 9.19 -65.95 -62.94
C GLY A 440 7.79 -65.83 -63.54
N LEU A 441 7.61 -66.11 -64.85
CA LEU A 441 6.35 -65.87 -65.55
C LEU A 441 5.21 -66.77 -65.06
N THR A 442 5.53 -67.93 -64.46
CA THR A 442 4.56 -68.86 -63.86
C THR A 442 4.31 -68.61 -62.37
N GLU A 443 5.01 -67.65 -61.75
CA GLU A 443 4.87 -67.35 -60.33
C GLU A 443 3.53 -66.64 -60.06
N LYS A 444 2.87 -67.02 -58.95
CA LYS A 444 1.65 -66.34 -58.48
C LYS A 444 1.99 -65.34 -57.37
N PRO A 445 1.34 -64.17 -57.30
CA PRO A 445 1.55 -63.24 -56.20
C PRO A 445 1.30 -63.88 -54.82
N SER A 446 2.09 -63.47 -53.81
CA SER A 446 1.92 -63.91 -52.42
C SER A 446 0.65 -63.35 -51.78
N HIS A 447 0.16 -64.00 -50.72
CA HIS A 447 -0.97 -63.50 -49.95
C HIS A 447 -0.56 -62.28 -49.12
N CYS A 448 -1.40 -61.23 -49.11
CA CYS A 448 -1.28 -60.12 -48.19
C CYS A 448 -2.04 -60.48 -46.90
N ILE A 449 -1.38 -60.37 -45.75
CA ILE A 449 -2.00 -60.58 -44.43
C ILE A 449 -2.19 -59.21 -43.79
N VAL A 450 -3.44 -58.77 -43.70
CA VAL A 450 -3.83 -57.60 -42.92
C VAL A 450 -4.33 -58.09 -41.56
N SER A 451 -3.63 -57.74 -40.50
CA SER A 451 -4.00 -58.13 -39.13
C SER A 451 -3.73 -56.99 -38.16
N MET A 452 -4.49 -56.95 -37.07
CA MET A 452 -4.40 -55.91 -36.05
C MET A 452 -4.39 -56.54 -34.66
N ARG A 453 -3.61 -55.95 -33.74
CA ARG A 453 -3.53 -56.42 -32.36
C ARG A 453 -4.85 -56.13 -31.64
N PRO A 454 -5.41 -57.11 -30.92
CA PRO A 454 -6.61 -56.88 -30.12
C PRO A 454 -6.41 -55.70 -29.16
N PHE A 455 -7.42 -54.82 -29.09
CA PHE A 455 -7.52 -53.76 -28.10
C PHE A 455 -8.90 -53.83 -27.44
N ASP A 456 -9.06 -53.17 -26.29
CA ASP A 456 -10.32 -53.14 -25.53
C ASP A 456 -10.86 -54.52 -25.13
N THR A 457 -9.97 -55.50 -24.96
CA THR A 457 -10.30 -56.89 -24.64
C THR A 457 -10.98 -57.07 -23.28
N ASN A 458 -10.78 -56.13 -22.37
CA ASN A 458 -11.35 -56.15 -21.02
C ASN A 458 -12.65 -55.37 -20.89
N LEU A 459 -13.22 -54.85 -21.99
CA LEU A 459 -14.50 -54.14 -21.93
C LEU A 459 -15.66 -55.14 -21.75
N PRO A 460 -16.54 -54.93 -20.75
CA PRO A 460 -17.73 -55.75 -20.54
C PRO A 460 -18.63 -55.78 -21.78
N ALA A 461 -19.38 -56.88 -21.96
CA ALA A 461 -20.30 -57.07 -23.08
C ALA A 461 -21.59 -56.25 -22.91
N ILE A 462 -21.46 -54.93 -22.98
CA ILE A 462 -22.56 -53.97 -22.96
C ILE A 462 -22.77 -53.50 -24.39
N GLU A 463 -23.89 -53.86 -24.96
CA GLU A 463 -24.24 -53.48 -26.32
C GLU A 463 -25.34 -52.41 -26.30
N GLU A 464 -25.54 -51.76 -27.44
CA GLU A 464 -26.72 -50.91 -27.60
C GLU A 464 -27.96 -51.78 -27.43
N ASP A 465 -28.98 -51.26 -26.72
CA ASP A 465 -30.34 -51.74 -26.95
C ASP A 465 -30.59 -51.55 -28.44
N ALA A 466 -31.28 -52.48 -29.11
CA ALA A 466 -31.50 -52.45 -30.56
C ALA A 466 -32.14 -51.12 -31.00
N ILE A 467 -31.30 -50.13 -31.24
CA ILE A 467 -31.59 -48.89 -31.91
C ILE A 467 -31.31 -49.23 -33.37
N ASP A 468 -32.32 -49.06 -34.22
CA ASP A 468 -32.20 -49.14 -35.68
C ASP A 468 -30.85 -48.61 -36.11
N ASP A 469 -30.14 -49.40 -36.92
CA ASP A 469 -28.81 -49.12 -37.45
C ASP A 469 -28.55 -47.61 -37.51
N PRO A 470 -27.52 -47.07 -36.82
CA PRO A 470 -27.24 -45.64 -36.86
C PRO A 470 -27.25 -45.23 -38.34
N PRO A 471 -28.05 -44.22 -38.73
CA PRO A 471 -28.27 -43.92 -40.13
C PRO A 471 -26.90 -43.71 -40.73
N ASN A 472 -26.54 -44.62 -41.65
CA ASN A 472 -25.23 -44.71 -42.24
C ASN A 472 -24.75 -43.28 -42.50
N GLU A 473 -23.55 -42.87 -42.05
CA GLU A 473 -23.09 -41.49 -42.25
C GLU A 473 -23.24 -41.07 -43.72
N LEU A 474 -23.14 -42.03 -44.65
CA LEU A 474 -23.45 -41.89 -46.07
C LEU A 474 -24.92 -41.54 -46.37
N GLN A 475 -25.90 -42.11 -45.67
CA GLN A 475 -27.32 -41.76 -45.74
C GLN A 475 -27.60 -40.38 -45.17
N VAL A 476 -26.99 -40.00 -44.05
CA VAL A 476 -27.10 -38.64 -43.49
C VAL A 476 -26.47 -37.62 -44.44
N LEU A 477 -25.31 -37.93 -45.03
CA LEU A 477 -24.68 -37.10 -46.06
C LEU A 477 -25.55 -37.00 -47.31
N LYS A 478 -26.12 -38.12 -47.80
CA LYS A 478 -27.03 -38.14 -48.95
C LYS A 478 -28.28 -37.30 -48.72
N GLN A 479 -28.89 -37.39 -47.53
CA GLN A 479 -30.04 -36.56 -47.18
C GLN A 479 -29.68 -35.07 -47.14
N ARG A 480 -28.48 -34.74 -46.64
CA ARG A 480 -27.99 -33.35 -46.58
C ARG A 480 -27.62 -32.80 -47.96
N CYS A 481 -27.04 -33.60 -48.84
CA CYS A 481 -26.80 -33.25 -50.25
C CYS A 481 -28.12 -33.01 -51.00
N GLN A 482 -29.10 -33.89 -50.83
CA GLN A 482 -30.43 -33.71 -51.45
C GLN A 482 -31.17 -32.47 -50.93
N ALA A 483 -31.00 -32.11 -49.66
CA ALA A 483 -31.56 -30.88 -49.11
C ALA A 483 -30.91 -29.62 -49.72
N LEU A 484 -29.58 -29.65 -49.91
CA LEU A 484 -28.84 -28.58 -50.57
C LEU A 484 -29.22 -28.44 -52.05
N GLU A 485 -29.38 -29.54 -52.77
CA GLU A 485 -29.83 -29.54 -54.19
C GLU A 485 -31.19 -28.84 -54.34
N ARG A 486 -32.16 -29.14 -53.48
CA ARG A 486 -33.47 -28.47 -53.49
C ARG A 486 -33.38 -26.98 -53.18
N GLN A 487 -32.50 -26.58 -52.26
CA GLN A 487 -32.28 -25.16 -51.97
C GLN A 487 -31.67 -24.43 -53.16
N VAL A 488 -30.72 -25.05 -53.87
CA VAL A 488 -30.13 -24.48 -55.08
C VAL A 488 -31.18 -24.34 -56.19
N GLU A 489 -32.04 -25.36 -56.39
CA GLU A 489 -33.15 -25.28 -57.35
C GLU A 489 -34.12 -24.14 -57.01
N THR A 490 -34.45 -23.97 -55.72
CA THR A 490 -35.36 -22.90 -55.28
C THR A 490 -34.76 -21.52 -55.54
N LEU A 491 -33.48 -21.33 -55.22
CA LEU A 491 -32.76 -20.07 -55.47
C LEU A 491 -32.60 -19.80 -56.97
N GLN A 492 -32.44 -20.83 -57.80
CA GLN A 492 -32.36 -20.68 -59.24
C GLN A 492 -33.70 -20.22 -59.83
N ILE A 493 -34.82 -20.76 -59.33
CA ILE A 493 -36.17 -20.30 -59.71
C ILE A 493 -36.37 -18.85 -59.29
N GLU A 494 -36.01 -18.48 -58.06
CA GLU A 494 -36.10 -17.09 -57.58
C GLU A 494 -35.24 -16.13 -58.43
N LEU A 495 -34.04 -16.56 -58.84
CA LEU A 495 -33.17 -15.77 -59.70
C LEU A 495 -33.75 -15.61 -61.11
N ASP A 496 -34.33 -16.66 -61.68
CA ASP A 496 -34.97 -16.62 -63.00
C ASP A 496 -36.26 -15.78 -62.99
N GLU A 497 -36.99 -15.77 -61.87
CA GLU A 497 -38.13 -14.87 -61.65
C GLU A 497 -37.67 -13.41 -61.54
N GLN A 498 -36.57 -13.13 -60.85
CA GLN A 498 -35.99 -11.79 -60.80
C GLN A 498 -35.47 -11.31 -62.16
N HIS A 499 -34.86 -12.19 -62.96
CA HIS A 499 -34.44 -11.87 -64.33
C HIS A 499 -35.60 -11.66 -65.30
N LYS A 500 -36.78 -12.24 -65.06
CA LYS A 500 -38.01 -11.94 -65.83
C LYS A 500 -38.70 -10.65 -65.38
N ALA A 501 -38.45 -10.20 -64.15
CA ALA A 501 -39.03 -8.99 -63.58
C ALA A 501 -38.20 -7.72 -63.86
N SER A 502 -36.94 -7.87 -64.30
CA SER A 502 -36.09 -6.79 -64.83
C SER A 502 -36.11 -6.77 -66.35
#